data_AF-A0A161QRC5-F1
#
_entry.id   AF-A0A161QRC5-F1
#
_cell.length_a   1.000
_cell.length_b   1.000
_cell.length_c   1.000
_cell.angle_alpha   90.00
_cell.angle_beta   90.00
_cell.angle_gamma   90.00
#
_symmetry.space_group_name_H-M   'P 1'
#
loop_
_entity.id
_entity.type
_entity.pdbx_description
1 polymer ?
#
loop_
_entity_poly.entity_id
_entity_poly.type
_entity_poly.pdbx_seq_one_letter_code
_entity_poly.pdbx_strand_id
1 'polypeptide(L)'
;MTQNDPTDHALAAIASILDRKEAESQVAEHGDTEPASITVITETVVTETVSVMVAAEPEAPLVEHESPSTVPEALEVDGYSRLGPGPLDAIRFRWTARRDDDGQYFVDETIGSSRPISSGPMPRDEIIDFIDGRERAARDRFETLKSQMTVGSSVSRYSDY
;
A
#
# COMPACT_ATOMS: atom_id res chain seq x y z
N MET A 1 31.40 -47.91 -0.35
CA MET A 1 30.95 -46.95 0.67
C MET A 1 30.72 -45.62 -0.04
N THR A 2 29.49 -45.36 -0.50
CA THR A 2 29.10 -44.08 -1.12
C THR A 2 28.73 -43.14 0.03
N GLN A 3 29.71 -42.39 0.50
CA GLN A 3 29.53 -41.43 1.57
C GLN A 3 29.05 -40.11 0.97
N ASN A 4 27.76 -39.83 1.14
CA ASN A 4 27.07 -38.54 0.99
C ASN A 4 27.40 -37.75 -0.29
N ASP A 5 26.72 -38.11 -1.37
CA ASP A 5 26.56 -37.17 -2.47
C ASP A 5 25.75 -35.94 -1.97
N PRO A 6 26.22 -34.70 -2.19
CA PRO A 6 25.53 -33.51 -1.72
C PRO A 6 24.12 -33.35 -2.32
N THR A 7 23.86 -33.97 -3.47
CA THR A 7 22.53 -34.00 -4.09
C THR A 7 21.56 -34.86 -3.29
N ASP A 8 22.00 -36.01 -2.79
CA ASP A 8 21.17 -36.91 -1.99
C ASP A 8 20.81 -36.27 -0.64
N HIS A 9 21.79 -35.57 -0.04
CA HIS A 9 21.55 -34.77 1.16
C HIS A 9 20.55 -33.62 0.92
N ALA A 10 20.65 -32.94 -0.22
CA ALA A 10 19.70 -31.89 -0.59
C ALA A 10 18.28 -32.46 -0.83
N LEU A 11 18.16 -33.60 -1.50
CA LEU A 11 16.88 -34.26 -1.74
C LEU A 11 16.23 -34.75 -0.42
N ALA A 12 17.03 -35.30 0.50
CA ALA A 12 16.54 -35.71 1.82
C ALA A 12 16.05 -34.52 2.66
N ALA A 13 16.74 -33.38 2.60
CA ALA A 13 16.33 -32.16 3.30
C ALA A 13 14.99 -31.61 2.76
N ILE A 14 14.81 -31.62 1.43
CA ILE A 14 13.56 -31.18 0.80
C ILE A 14 12.40 -32.11 1.17
N ALA A 15 12.61 -33.43 1.17
CA ALA A 15 11.60 -34.40 1.55
C ALA A 15 11.12 -34.23 3.00
N SER A 16 12.04 -33.95 3.95
CA SER A 16 11.69 -33.75 5.36
C SER A 16 10.84 -32.49 5.61
N ILE A 17 10.98 -31.46 4.77
CA ILE A 17 10.18 -30.23 4.86
C ILE A 17 8.77 -30.46 4.33
N LEU A 18 8.60 -31.23 3.24
CA LEU A 18 7.28 -31.58 2.70
C LEU A 18 6.49 -32.45 3.68
N ASP A 19 7.13 -33.48 4.26
CA ASP A 19 6.50 -34.39 5.23
C ASP A 19 5.98 -33.64 6.48
N ARG A 20 6.75 -32.65 6.96
CA ARG A 20 6.32 -31.77 8.07
C ARG A 20 5.07 -30.96 7.72
N LYS A 21 4.99 -30.44 6.49
CA LYS A 21 3.85 -29.63 6.02
C LYS A 21 2.57 -30.47 5.89
N GLU A 22 2.69 -31.73 5.50
CA GLU A 22 1.55 -32.67 5.46
C GLU A 22 1.07 -33.06 6.87
N ALA A 23 1.95 -33.09 7.87
CA ALA A 23 1.56 -33.30 9.27
C ALA A 23 0.82 -32.09 9.87
N GLU A 24 1.21 -30.86 9.53
CA GLU A 24 0.54 -29.63 10.00
C GLU A 24 -0.86 -29.44 9.38
N SER A 25 -1.09 -29.96 8.16
CA SER A 25 -2.41 -29.95 7.52
C SER A 25 -3.39 -31.00 8.09
N GLN A 26 -2.94 -31.98 8.88
CA GLN A 26 -3.77 -33.07 9.41
C GLN A 26 -4.14 -32.91 10.91
N VAL A 27 -3.86 -31.76 11.54
CA VAL A 27 -4.28 -31.45 12.92
C VAL A 27 -5.47 -30.47 12.98
N ALA A 28 -6.05 -30.11 11.83
CA ALA A 28 -7.17 -29.17 11.72
C ALA A 28 -8.55 -29.84 11.62
N GLU A 29 -8.66 -31.11 12.01
CA GLU A 29 -9.93 -31.84 12.07
C GLU A 29 -10.09 -32.54 13.41
N HIS A 30 -10.49 -31.81 14.45
CA HIS A 30 -11.31 -32.28 15.58
C HIS A 30 -11.45 -31.13 16.60
N GLY A 31 -12.59 -30.43 16.56
CA GLY A 31 -12.92 -29.36 17.48
C GLY A 31 -14.37 -28.92 17.34
N ASP A 32 -15.19 -29.44 18.24
CA ASP A 32 -16.62 -29.25 18.43
C ASP A 32 -17.02 -27.78 18.72
N THR A 33 -18.14 -27.37 18.12
CA THR A 33 -19.19 -26.42 18.55
C THR A 33 -18.84 -25.19 19.43
N GLU A 34 -19.11 -24.00 18.85
CA GLU A 34 -19.28 -22.61 19.35
C GLU A 34 -20.04 -22.40 20.70
N PRO A 35 -20.10 -21.20 21.37
CA PRO A 35 -20.02 -19.84 20.79
C PRO A 35 -19.36 -18.71 21.62
N ALA A 36 -19.34 -17.50 21.01
CA ALA A 36 -19.25 -16.16 21.62
C ALA A 36 -17.81 -15.63 21.92
N SER A 37 -17.43 -14.41 21.58
CA SER A 37 -18.18 -13.18 21.27
C SER A 37 -17.43 -12.35 20.23
N ILE A 38 -18.12 -12.02 19.13
CA ILE A 38 -17.82 -10.83 18.34
C ILE A 38 -18.36 -9.64 19.15
N THR A 39 -17.47 -8.84 19.73
CA THR A 39 -17.84 -7.52 20.22
C THR A 39 -17.77 -6.56 19.05
N VAL A 40 -18.93 -6.33 18.44
CA VAL A 40 -19.21 -5.11 17.66
C VAL A 40 -19.14 -3.94 18.63
N ILE A 41 -18.08 -3.14 18.57
CA ILE A 41 -18.10 -1.77 19.11
C ILE A 41 -18.58 -0.85 17.99
N THR A 42 -19.89 -0.70 17.90
CA THR A 42 -20.54 0.47 17.30
C THR A 42 -20.93 1.42 18.42
N GLU A 43 -20.09 2.42 18.66
CA GLU A 43 -20.36 3.65 19.41
C GLU A 43 -19.19 4.59 19.07
N THR A 44 -19.31 5.87 18.74
CA THR A 44 -20.44 6.79 18.67
C THR A 44 -19.87 8.05 18.02
N VAL A 45 -20.68 8.72 17.21
CA VAL A 45 -20.41 10.04 16.66
C VAL A 45 -20.01 11.02 17.77
N VAL A 46 -18.88 11.70 17.60
CA VAL A 46 -18.68 13.04 18.19
C VAL A 46 -18.30 13.97 17.06
N THR A 47 -19.32 14.58 16.47
CA THR A 47 -19.24 15.88 15.81
C THR A 47 -18.92 16.92 16.87
N GLU A 48 -17.71 17.46 16.89
CA GLU A 48 -17.45 18.73 17.58
C GLU A 48 -16.97 19.76 16.56
N THR A 49 -17.95 20.48 16.02
CA THR A 49 -17.77 21.76 15.36
C THR A 49 -17.50 22.83 16.43
N VAL A 50 -16.29 23.39 16.45
CA VAL A 50 -16.08 24.73 17.01
C VAL A 50 -15.48 25.61 15.93
N SER A 51 -16.37 26.42 15.37
CA SER A 51 -16.07 27.54 14.50
C SER A 51 -15.68 28.77 15.32
N VAL A 52 -14.98 29.68 14.62
CA VAL A 52 -14.79 31.13 14.87
C VAL A 52 -13.61 31.41 15.82
N MET A 53 -12.65 32.31 15.53
CA MET A 53 -12.81 33.67 15.00
C MET A 53 -11.51 34.29 14.43
N VAL A 54 -11.63 35.07 13.33
CA VAL A 54 -11.10 36.46 13.11
C VAL A 54 -9.56 36.67 13.05
N ALA A 55 -8.92 37.36 12.09
CA ALA A 55 -9.29 38.55 11.28
C ALA A 55 -8.42 38.70 10.00
N ALA A 56 -8.86 39.63 9.14
CA ALA A 56 -8.46 39.95 7.77
C ALA A 56 -7.03 40.50 7.48
N GLU A 57 -6.49 40.11 6.30
CA GLU A 57 -5.84 40.84 5.15
C GLU A 57 -5.05 42.18 5.34
N PRO A 58 -4.13 42.62 4.42
CA PRO A 58 -3.95 42.24 2.99
C PRO A 58 -2.50 42.14 2.42
N GLU A 59 -2.44 41.78 1.12
CA GLU A 59 -1.42 42.05 0.07
C GLU A 59 -0.13 41.21 -0.08
N ALA A 60 -0.10 40.38 -1.14
CA ALA A 60 0.94 40.34 -2.20
C ALA A 60 0.42 39.51 -3.40
N PRO A 61 0.85 39.78 -4.65
CA PRO A 61 -0.04 39.99 -5.79
C PRO A 61 -0.43 38.73 -6.59
N LEU A 62 -1.60 38.85 -7.21
CA LEU A 62 -2.03 38.31 -8.50
C LEU A 62 -0.95 37.52 -9.27
N VAL A 63 -0.97 36.20 -9.14
CA VAL A 63 -0.58 35.32 -10.24
C VAL A 63 -1.88 34.77 -10.80
N GLU A 64 -2.13 35.11 -12.06
CA GLU A 64 -3.15 34.55 -12.92
C GLU A 64 -2.99 33.03 -12.97
N HIS A 65 -3.53 32.33 -11.97
CA HIS A 65 -3.93 30.95 -12.15
C HIS A 65 -5.38 31.02 -12.58
N GLU A 66 -5.59 31.22 -13.89
CA GLU A 66 -6.77 30.71 -14.57
C GLU A 66 -6.98 29.29 -14.04
N SER A 67 -7.88 29.18 -13.08
CA SER A 67 -8.41 27.92 -12.63
C SER A 67 -9.31 27.50 -13.78
N PRO A 68 -9.01 26.45 -14.56
CA PRO A 68 -10.00 25.95 -15.49
C PRO A 68 -11.11 25.32 -14.66
N SER A 69 -12.12 26.12 -14.31
CA SER A 69 -13.45 25.64 -14.04
C SER A 69 -14.07 25.30 -15.39
N THR A 70 -13.90 24.05 -15.84
CA THR A 70 -14.65 23.49 -16.98
C THR A 70 -14.67 21.97 -16.82
N VAL A 71 -15.77 21.47 -16.25
CA VAL A 71 -16.33 20.11 -16.33
C VAL A 71 -15.33 18.95 -16.56
N PRO A 72 -14.83 18.28 -15.49
CA PRO A 72 -13.79 17.29 -15.66
C PRO A 72 -14.31 15.84 -15.70
N GLU A 73 -15.61 15.56 -15.80
CA GLU A 73 -16.13 14.21 -15.52
C GLU A 73 -15.71 13.09 -16.50
N ALA A 74 -15.26 13.44 -17.72
CA ALA A 74 -14.73 12.49 -18.73
C ALA A 74 -13.19 12.54 -18.87
N LEU A 75 -12.56 13.65 -18.49
CA LEU A 75 -11.10 13.85 -18.48
C LEU A 75 -10.47 13.55 -17.11
N GLU A 76 -11.28 13.38 -16.05
CA GLU A 76 -10.85 13.23 -14.65
C GLU A 76 -9.84 12.12 -14.42
N VAL A 77 -9.97 11.04 -15.20
CA VAL A 77 -9.15 9.85 -15.06
C VAL A 77 -7.90 9.93 -15.92
N ASP A 78 -7.94 10.56 -17.09
CA ASP A 78 -6.77 10.68 -17.95
C ASP A 78 -5.84 11.77 -17.40
N GLY A 79 -4.64 11.39 -16.95
CA GLY A 79 -3.75 12.28 -16.21
C GLY A 79 -3.98 12.29 -14.70
N TYR A 80 -4.94 11.52 -14.18
CA TYR A 80 -5.09 11.33 -12.74
C TYR A 80 -3.79 10.77 -12.16
N SER A 81 -3.14 11.54 -11.29
CA SER A 81 -1.83 11.21 -10.76
C SER A 81 -1.84 11.29 -9.25
N ARG A 82 -1.29 10.26 -8.59
CA ARG A 82 -1.21 10.21 -7.13
C ARG A 82 0.22 9.87 -6.71
N LEU A 83 0.70 10.57 -5.69
CA LEU A 83 2.03 10.35 -5.12
C LEU A 83 1.91 9.46 -3.88
N GLY A 84 2.72 8.42 -3.84
CA GLY A 84 2.83 7.54 -2.70
C GLY A 84 3.67 8.11 -1.57
N PRO A 85 3.59 7.47 -0.40
CA PRO A 85 4.33 7.87 0.79
C PRO A 85 5.84 7.60 0.62
N GLY A 86 6.66 8.47 1.18
CA GLY A 86 8.11 8.29 1.19
C GLY A 86 8.84 9.60 1.52
N PRO A 87 10.00 9.53 2.19
CA PRO A 87 10.71 10.72 2.65
C PRO A 87 11.43 11.49 1.52
N LEU A 88 11.65 10.86 0.36
CA LEU A 88 12.38 11.44 -0.76
C LEU A 88 11.66 11.17 -2.08
N ASP A 89 11.64 12.18 -2.96
CA ASP A 89 11.11 12.06 -4.32
C ASP A 89 11.79 10.94 -5.11
N ALA A 90 13.11 10.78 -4.96
CA ALA A 90 13.89 9.76 -5.66
C ALA A 90 13.48 8.31 -5.36
N ILE A 91 12.68 8.06 -4.32
CA ILE A 91 12.26 6.71 -3.90
C ILE A 91 10.74 6.64 -3.69
N ARG A 92 9.98 7.73 -3.90
CA ARG A 92 8.53 7.73 -3.71
C ARG A 92 7.83 7.03 -4.86
N PHE A 93 6.71 6.39 -4.56
CA PHE A 93 5.83 5.87 -5.60
C PHE A 93 5.07 7.02 -6.28
N ARG A 94 4.77 6.86 -7.56
CA ARG A 94 3.86 7.71 -8.31
C ARG A 94 3.01 6.81 -9.20
N TRP A 95 1.69 6.96 -9.11
CA TRP A 95 0.74 6.31 -10.00
C TRP A 95 0.18 7.35 -10.93
N THR A 96 0.18 7.07 -12.23
CA THR A 96 -0.38 7.94 -13.26
C THR A 96 -1.32 7.13 -14.11
N ALA A 97 -2.57 7.56 -14.20
CA ALA A 97 -3.54 6.97 -15.10
C ALA A 97 -3.30 7.48 -16.53
N ARG A 98 -3.23 6.54 -17.47
CA ARG A 98 -2.97 6.76 -18.88
C ARG A 98 -4.01 6.04 -19.72
N ARG A 99 -4.59 6.73 -20.68
CA ARG A 99 -5.40 6.11 -21.73
C ARG A 99 -4.52 5.73 -22.93
N ASP A 100 -4.76 4.55 -23.48
CA ASP A 100 -4.11 4.05 -24.70
C ASP A 100 -4.96 4.32 -25.95
N ASP A 101 -4.42 4.08 -27.14
CA ASP A 101 -5.07 4.39 -28.42
C ASP A 101 -6.36 3.57 -28.63
N ASP A 102 -6.40 2.34 -28.09
CA ASP A 102 -7.58 1.47 -28.06
C ASP A 102 -8.67 1.95 -27.07
N GLY A 103 -8.43 3.05 -26.36
CA GLY A 103 -9.34 3.60 -25.36
C GLY A 103 -9.37 2.84 -24.05
N GLN A 104 -8.55 1.80 -23.90
CA GLN A 104 -8.29 1.11 -22.65
C GLN A 104 -7.44 1.98 -21.74
N TYR A 105 -7.61 1.81 -20.44
CA TYR A 105 -6.81 2.55 -19.48
C TYR A 105 -5.83 1.67 -18.73
N PHE A 106 -4.69 2.27 -18.42
CA PHE A 106 -3.58 1.70 -17.70
C PHE A 106 -3.15 2.62 -16.58
N VAL A 107 -2.58 2.05 -15.53
CA VAL A 107 -1.96 2.80 -14.44
C VAL A 107 -0.47 2.55 -14.47
N ASP A 108 0.29 3.59 -14.74
CA ASP A 108 1.75 3.57 -14.74
C ASP A 108 2.27 3.83 -13.32
N GLU A 109 2.85 2.80 -12.70
CA GLU A 109 3.53 2.87 -11.40
C GLU A 109 5.02 3.18 -11.61
N THR A 110 5.47 4.35 -11.13
CA THR A 110 6.88 4.77 -11.17
C THR A 110 7.43 4.89 -9.76
N ILE A 111 8.68 4.51 -9.52
CA ILE A 111 9.37 4.70 -8.23
C ILE A 111 10.51 5.68 -8.43
N GLY A 112 10.36 6.90 -7.89
CA GLY A 112 11.28 8.00 -8.15
C GLY A 112 11.49 8.22 -9.65
N SER A 113 12.72 8.00 -10.12
CA SER A 113 13.10 8.15 -11.54
C SER A 113 13.25 6.81 -12.28
N SER A 114 12.67 5.72 -11.75
CA SER A 114 12.72 4.41 -12.40
C SER A 114 11.84 4.34 -13.66
N ARG A 115 11.95 3.22 -14.38
CA ARG A 115 11.05 2.93 -15.51
C ARG A 115 9.64 2.62 -14.98
N PRO A 116 8.58 3.17 -15.60
CA PRO A 116 7.21 2.90 -15.17
C PRO A 116 6.83 1.44 -15.44
N ILE A 117 6.03 0.87 -14.54
CA ILE A 117 5.39 -0.43 -14.68
C ILE A 117 3.89 -0.19 -14.88
N SER A 118 3.38 -0.52 -16.06
CA SER A 118 1.97 -0.37 -16.40
C SER A 118 1.14 -1.53 -15.84
N SER A 119 0.03 -1.23 -15.20
CA SER A 119 -1.00 -2.19 -14.78
C SER A 119 -2.29 -1.95 -15.58
N GLY A 120 -2.86 -2.99 -16.18
CA GLY A 120 -4.07 -2.91 -17.00
C GLY A 120 -4.12 -3.99 -18.09
N PRO A 121 -5.11 -3.96 -18.98
CA PRO A 121 -6.16 -2.93 -19.10
C PRO A 121 -7.25 -3.06 -18.03
N MET A 122 -7.76 -1.94 -17.53
CA MET A 122 -8.88 -1.88 -16.57
C MET A 122 -9.90 -0.81 -17.00
N PRO A 123 -11.18 -0.93 -16.60
CA PRO A 123 -12.19 0.06 -16.97
C PRO A 123 -11.96 1.39 -16.26
N ARG A 124 -12.42 2.48 -16.89
CA ARG A 124 -12.24 3.86 -16.43
C ARG A 124 -12.66 4.06 -14.97
N ASP A 125 -13.83 3.53 -14.62
CA ASP A 125 -14.45 3.72 -13.31
C ASP A 125 -13.68 3.03 -12.18
N GLU A 126 -12.86 2.01 -12.50
CA GLU A 126 -12.06 1.28 -11.51
C GLU A 126 -10.68 1.90 -11.26
N ILE A 127 -10.23 2.86 -12.07
CA ILE A 127 -8.85 3.37 -11.98
C ILE A 127 -8.62 4.14 -10.68
N ILE A 128 -9.56 4.99 -10.32
CA ILE A 128 -9.44 5.80 -9.11
C ILE A 128 -9.38 4.87 -7.91
N ASP A 129 -10.29 3.88 -7.84
CA ASP A 129 -10.29 2.88 -6.77
C ASP A 129 -9.01 2.04 -6.75
N PHE A 130 -8.48 1.67 -7.92
CA PHE A 130 -7.22 0.94 -8.03
C PHE A 130 -6.03 1.76 -7.51
N ILE A 131 -5.92 3.02 -7.93
CA ILE A 131 -4.85 3.93 -7.49
C ILE A 131 -4.96 4.20 -5.99
N ASP A 132 -6.17 4.40 -5.48
CA ASP A 132 -6.43 4.68 -4.06
C ASP A 132 -6.16 3.45 -3.19
N GLY A 133 -6.52 2.26 -3.67
CA GLY A 133 -6.13 1.00 -3.04
C GLY A 133 -4.61 0.83 -2.98
N ARG A 134 -3.92 1.19 -4.06
CA ARG A 134 -2.46 1.12 -4.15
C ARG A 134 -1.76 2.13 -3.24
N GLU A 135 -2.28 3.36 -3.17
CA GLU A 135 -1.79 4.40 -2.25
C GLU A 135 -1.94 3.96 -0.79
N ARG A 136 -3.12 3.44 -0.44
CA ARG A 136 -3.40 2.96 0.92
C ARG A 136 -2.49 1.78 1.29
N ALA A 137 -2.31 0.83 0.38
CA ALA A 137 -1.40 -0.29 0.60
C ALA A 137 0.06 0.16 0.76
N ALA A 138 0.51 1.15 -0.01
CA ALA A 138 1.83 1.73 0.13
C ALA A 138 1.99 2.49 1.47
N ARG A 139 0.94 3.21 1.90
CA ARG A 139 0.88 3.90 3.20
C ARG A 139 1.05 2.93 4.35
N ASP A 140 0.29 1.85 4.35
CA ASP A 140 0.35 0.83 5.40
C ASP A 140 1.76 0.20 5.52
N ARG A 141 2.35 -0.17 4.37
CA ARG A 141 3.74 -0.68 4.33
C ARG A 141 4.75 0.35 4.83
N PHE A 142 4.57 1.62 4.48
CA PHE A 142 5.46 2.69 4.92
C PHE A 142 5.36 2.94 6.43
N GLU A 143 4.14 3.01 6.98
CA GLU A 143 3.94 3.17 8.44
C GLU A 143 4.46 1.96 9.22
N THR A 144 4.30 0.75 8.67
CA THR A 144 4.90 -0.48 9.22
C THR A 144 6.43 -0.37 9.24
N LEU A 145 7.05 0.04 8.13
CA LEU A 145 8.50 0.22 8.04
C LEU A 145 9.00 1.30 9.01
N LYS A 146 8.29 2.42 9.10
CA LYS A 146 8.58 3.52 10.04
C LYS A 146 8.51 3.06 11.49
N SER A 147 7.51 2.25 11.83
CA SER A 147 7.36 1.67 13.17
C SER A 147 8.54 0.73 13.48
N GLN A 148 8.94 -0.11 12.53
CA GLN A 148 10.14 -0.96 12.68
C GLN A 148 11.42 -0.13 12.84
N MET A 149 11.61 0.94 12.07
CA MET A 149 12.79 1.80 12.17
C MET A 149 12.83 2.59 13.49
N THR A 150 11.68 3.06 13.97
CA THR A 150 11.58 3.84 15.22
C THR A 150 11.77 2.96 16.46
N VAL A 151 11.20 1.74 16.45
CA VAL A 151 11.30 0.78 17.56
C VAL A 151 12.63 0.00 17.54
N GLY A 152 13.18 -0.29 16.35
CA GLY A 152 14.46 -0.99 16.21
C GLY A 152 15.69 -0.11 16.41
N SER A 153 15.63 1.19 16.09
CA SER A 153 16.75 2.12 16.29
C SER A 153 16.97 2.51 17.76
N SER A 154 15.98 2.29 18.63
CA SER A 154 16.13 2.50 20.08
C SER A 154 16.69 1.27 20.81
N VAL A 155 16.43 0.05 20.31
CA VAL A 155 16.94 -1.21 20.90
C VAL A 155 18.40 -1.50 20.58
N SER A 156 18.94 -1.01 19.46
CA SER A 156 20.33 -1.32 19.06
C SER A 156 21.42 -0.55 19.82
N ARG A 157 21.10 0.20 20.89
CA ARG A 157 22.07 1.06 21.61
C ARG A 157 22.24 0.76 23.11
N TYR A 158 21.68 -0.34 23.62
CA TYR A 158 21.76 -0.69 25.05
C TYR A 158 22.36 -2.08 25.35
N SER A 159 22.93 -2.76 24.35
CA SER A 159 23.51 -4.11 24.52
C SER A 159 25.03 -4.08 24.33
N ASP A 160 25.72 -3.19 25.05
CA ASP A 160 27.17 -3.24 25.25
C ASP A 160 27.49 -2.56 26.60
N TYR A 161 27.16 -3.24 27.71
CA TYR A 161 27.72 -3.00 29.05
C TYR A 161 27.54 -4.24 29.92
#